data_AF-A0A0P7ZFL4-F1
#
_entry.id   AF-A0A0P7ZFL4-F1
#
_cell.length_a   1.000
_cell.length_b   1.000
_cell.length_c   1.000
_cell.angle_alpha   90.00
_cell.angle_beta   90.00
_cell.angle_gamma   90.00
#
_symmetry.space_group_name_H-M   'P 1'
#
loop_
_entity.id
_entity.type
_entity.pdbx_description
1 polymer ?
#
loop_
_entity_poly.entity_id
_entity_poly.type
_entity_poly.pdbx_seq_one_letter_code
_entity_poly.pdbx_strand_id
1 'polypeptide(L)'
;MIRESLAALSLAAAAPLASAQTVSMCVFDVIGANGDVYNLVKDYALEMKAHGVDFNLRPYTDEGVAVGDFNAGQCDAVAATDIRIRPFNRFTGSISAVGAIPTYDDLETLLATIVQPKAASLMRSDGYEVLGIVPVGAGYLFVNDRSINTAGKLAGKRMATLDYQRDAIHMVNHVKATVVPSDITNFAGKFNNGSVDTAYAPAFAYEALELYKGIGDKGGIVDYPLAQLTVQIVAREGALDDESAQKSREVVWDMFSQAMNMIESQEKAIPEKQWIRIPDQDITGYQEMFRENRLEMSDGVNDAPSVYDPRMMSLLSKIRCASNPGASECTADNRE
;
A
#
# COMPACT_ATOMS: atom_id res chain seq x y z
N MET A 1 65.63 8.67 -51.60
CA MET A 1 65.45 8.09 -50.26
C MET A 1 64.38 8.88 -49.54
N ILE A 2 63.12 8.44 -49.66
CA ILE A 2 61.94 9.09 -49.10
C ILE A 2 61.60 8.31 -47.82
N ARG A 3 61.51 9.01 -46.69
CA ARG A 3 61.09 8.42 -45.41
C ARG A 3 59.97 9.28 -44.85
N GLU A 4 58.75 9.01 -45.31
CA GLU A 4 57.54 9.52 -44.68
C GLU A 4 57.32 8.75 -43.37
N SER A 5 57.20 9.48 -42.26
CA SER A 5 56.85 8.93 -40.96
C SER A 5 55.38 9.24 -40.70
N LEU A 6 54.51 8.23 -40.86
CA LEU A 6 53.12 8.31 -40.39
C LEU A 6 53.11 8.18 -38.87
N ALA A 7 52.75 9.26 -38.18
CA ALA A 7 52.36 9.22 -36.78
C ALA A 7 50.88 8.84 -36.69
N ALA A 8 50.59 7.62 -36.25
CA ALA A 8 49.23 7.18 -35.94
C ALA A 8 48.79 7.80 -34.61
N LEU A 9 47.86 8.75 -34.66
CA LEU A 9 47.23 9.35 -33.48
C LEU A 9 46.11 8.41 -33.01
N SER A 10 46.36 7.62 -31.98
CA SER A 10 45.36 6.77 -31.34
C SER A 10 44.37 7.63 -30.56
N LEU A 11 43.18 7.89 -31.12
CA LEU A 11 42.05 8.42 -30.36
C LEU A 11 41.57 7.33 -29.40
N ALA A 12 42.00 7.40 -28.13
CA ALA A 12 41.36 6.66 -27.06
C ALA A 12 39.98 7.31 -26.83
N ALA A 13 38.93 6.68 -27.34
CA ALA A 13 37.56 7.01 -26.97
C ALA A 13 37.39 6.71 -25.48
N ALA A 14 37.49 7.74 -24.64
CA ALA A 14 37.01 7.66 -23.26
C ALA A 14 35.49 7.54 -23.32
N ALA A 15 34.97 6.31 -23.28
CA ALA A 15 33.56 6.10 -22.98
C ALA A 15 33.30 6.76 -21.62
N PRO A 16 32.28 7.62 -21.47
CA PRO A 16 31.90 8.09 -20.15
C PRO A 16 31.55 6.85 -19.33
N LEU A 17 32.30 6.61 -18.25
CA LEU A 17 31.84 5.77 -17.17
C LEU A 17 30.58 6.47 -16.66
N ALA A 18 29.40 6.00 -17.07
CA ALA A 18 28.15 6.40 -16.47
C ALA A 18 28.27 6.05 -14.98
N SER A 19 28.54 7.06 -14.15
CA SER A 19 28.47 6.90 -12.71
C SER A 19 27.03 6.58 -12.40
N ALA A 20 26.79 5.45 -11.73
CA ALA A 20 25.45 5.12 -11.26
C ALA A 20 24.92 6.29 -10.43
N GLN A 21 23.68 6.70 -10.68
CA GLN A 21 23.05 7.76 -9.91
C GLN A 21 22.76 7.23 -8.51
N THR A 22 23.38 7.82 -7.49
CA THR A 22 23.11 7.44 -6.10
C THR A 22 21.87 8.17 -5.60
N VAL A 23 20.91 7.42 -5.06
CA VAL A 23 19.65 7.96 -4.51
C VAL A 23 19.50 7.46 -3.08
N SER A 24 19.42 8.36 -2.10
CA SER A 24 19.19 7.97 -0.71
C SER A 24 17.72 7.65 -0.46
N MET A 25 17.41 6.52 0.17
CA MET A 25 16.04 6.07 0.40
C MET A 25 15.77 5.76 1.86
N CYS A 26 14.78 6.43 2.44
CA CYS A 26 14.24 6.11 3.75
C CYS A 26 13.22 4.98 3.59
N VAL A 27 13.43 3.84 4.25
CA VAL A 27 12.58 2.65 4.08
C VAL A 27 11.91 2.31 5.39
N PHE A 28 10.59 2.41 5.43
CA PHE A 28 9.79 1.99 6.56
C PHE A 28 9.50 0.49 6.51
N ASP A 29 9.72 -0.19 7.63
CA ASP A 29 9.26 -1.54 7.91
C ASP A 29 9.05 -1.65 9.42
N VAL A 30 7.93 -2.23 9.88
CA VAL A 30 7.63 -2.35 11.31
C VAL A 30 8.69 -3.13 12.11
N ILE A 31 9.44 -4.03 11.46
CA ILE A 31 10.57 -4.79 12.03
C ILE A 31 11.93 -4.14 11.66
N GLY A 32 11.92 -3.05 10.91
CA GLY A 32 13.12 -2.32 10.49
C GLY A 32 13.97 -3.13 9.52
N ALA A 33 15.29 -3.14 9.73
CA ALA A 33 16.25 -3.70 8.77
C ALA A 33 16.12 -5.22 8.51
N ASN A 34 15.35 -5.92 9.35
CA ASN A 34 15.13 -7.36 9.29
C ASN A 34 13.73 -7.74 8.81
N GLY A 35 12.86 -6.77 8.53
CA GLY A 35 11.51 -7.05 8.09
C GLY A 35 11.42 -7.36 6.60
N ASP A 36 10.29 -7.98 6.24
CA ASP A 36 10.08 -8.51 4.90
C ASP A 36 9.95 -7.40 3.84
N VAL A 37 9.33 -6.26 4.19
CA VAL A 37 9.22 -5.11 3.29
C VAL A 37 10.60 -4.52 3.04
N TYR A 38 11.43 -4.36 4.08
CA TYR A 38 12.79 -3.87 3.91
C TYR A 38 13.63 -4.81 3.03
N ASN A 39 13.43 -6.12 3.15
CA ASN A 39 14.12 -7.09 2.30
C ASN A 39 13.63 -7.05 0.84
N LEU A 40 12.33 -6.88 0.59
CA LEU A 40 11.83 -6.63 -0.76
C LEU A 40 12.43 -5.35 -1.37
N VAL A 41 12.56 -4.28 -0.57
CA VAL A 41 13.17 -3.04 -1.04
C VAL A 41 14.68 -3.19 -1.29
N LYS A 42 15.38 -4.04 -0.54
CA LYS A 42 16.79 -4.41 -0.85
C LYS A 42 16.90 -5.11 -2.20
N ASP A 43 16.02 -6.07 -2.46
CA ASP A 43 16.03 -6.81 -3.73
C ASP A 43 15.74 -5.85 -4.90
N TYR A 44 14.74 -4.97 -4.74
CA TYR A 44 14.48 -3.87 -5.69
C TYR A 44 15.70 -2.97 -5.92
N ALA A 45 16.38 -2.55 -4.85
CA ALA A 45 17.57 -1.70 -4.94
C ALA A 45 18.71 -2.41 -5.68
N LEU A 46 18.86 -3.72 -5.48
CA LEU A 46 19.85 -4.55 -6.17
C LEU A 46 19.54 -4.65 -7.67
N GLU A 47 18.28 -4.87 -8.04
CA GLU A 47 17.85 -4.93 -9.45
C GLU A 47 18.04 -3.58 -10.14
N MET A 48 17.68 -2.47 -9.48
CA MET A 48 17.87 -1.13 -10.03
C MET A 48 19.33 -0.74 -10.25
N LYS A 49 20.27 -1.40 -9.55
CA LYS A 49 21.70 -1.23 -9.80
C LYS A 49 22.12 -1.69 -11.19
N ALA A 50 21.49 -2.75 -11.72
CA ALA A 50 21.70 -3.18 -13.11
C ALA A 50 21.19 -2.15 -14.13
N HIS A 51 20.32 -1.24 -13.70
CA HIS A 51 19.77 -0.13 -14.48
C HIS A 51 20.46 1.22 -14.19
N GLY A 52 21.62 1.22 -13.52
CA GLY A 52 22.42 2.43 -13.31
C GLY A 52 21.95 3.32 -12.14
N VAL A 53 21.05 2.82 -11.28
CA VAL A 53 20.58 3.52 -10.08
C VAL A 53 21.06 2.78 -8.83
N ASP A 54 21.83 3.45 -7.98
CA ASP A 54 22.36 2.88 -6.74
C ASP A 54 21.61 3.46 -5.53
N PHE A 55 20.64 2.71 -5.00
CA PHE A 55 19.88 3.15 -3.84
C PHE A 55 20.64 2.91 -2.52
N ASN A 56 20.81 3.97 -1.74
CA ASN A 56 21.37 3.88 -0.39
C ASN A 56 20.24 3.83 0.65
N LEU A 57 19.93 2.61 1.11
CA LEU A 57 18.77 2.34 1.98
C LEU A 57 19.06 2.68 3.45
N ARG A 58 18.10 3.36 4.08
CA ARG A 58 18.08 3.66 5.52
C ARG A 58 16.83 3.04 6.16
N PRO A 59 16.96 2.07 7.06
CA PRO A 59 15.81 1.41 7.69
C PRO A 59 15.19 2.27 8.79
N TYR A 60 13.86 2.27 8.86
CA TYR A 60 13.07 2.91 9.92
C TYR A 60 11.99 1.97 10.41
N THR A 61 11.79 1.94 11.73
CA THR A 61 10.66 1.25 12.39
C THR A 61 9.47 2.17 12.66
N ASP A 62 9.68 3.49 12.53
CA ASP A 62 8.66 4.51 12.67
C ASP A 62 8.44 5.17 11.31
N GLU A 63 7.24 5.00 10.77
CA GLU A 63 6.87 5.50 9.45
C GLU A 63 6.83 7.03 9.41
N GLY A 64 6.39 7.67 10.50
CA GLY A 64 6.36 9.12 10.62
C GLY A 64 7.75 9.72 10.59
N VAL A 65 8.73 9.06 11.21
CA VAL A 65 10.15 9.47 11.14
C VAL A 65 10.71 9.30 9.73
N ALA A 66 10.45 8.18 9.06
CA ALA A 66 10.90 7.96 7.67
C ALA A 66 10.39 9.04 6.71
N VAL A 67 9.09 9.36 6.80
CA VAL A 67 8.45 10.43 6.02
C VAL A 67 8.95 11.81 6.44
N GLY A 68 9.21 12.03 7.73
CA GLY A 68 9.80 13.27 8.26
C GLY A 68 11.19 13.55 7.68
N ASP A 69 12.06 12.55 7.66
CA ASP A 69 13.42 12.65 7.12
C ASP A 69 13.42 12.85 5.59
N PHE A 70 12.50 12.18 4.89
CA PHE A 70 12.25 12.46 3.48
C PHE A 70 11.84 13.92 3.24
N ASN A 71 10.85 14.42 3.99
CA ASN A 71 10.40 15.81 3.90
C ASN A 71 11.52 16.82 4.20
N ALA A 72 12.39 16.50 5.15
CA ALA A 72 13.55 17.31 5.53
C ALA A 72 14.74 17.22 4.54
N GLY A 73 14.63 16.39 3.50
CA GLY A 73 15.69 16.21 2.48
C GLY A 73 16.87 15.36 2.96
N GLN A 74 16.70 14.59 4.04
CA GLN A 74 17.69 13.60 4.50
C GLN A 74 17.71 12.35 3.62
N CYS A 75 16.59 12.10 2.93
CA CYS A 75 16.42 11.08 1.90
C CYS A 75 15.84 11.71 0.63
N ASP A 76 16.31 11.23 -0.54
CA ASP A 76 15.81 11.63 -1.86
C ASP A 76 14.53 10.87 -2.26
N ALA A 77 14.33 9.70 -1.65
CA ALA A 77 13.16 8.85 -1.79
C ALA A 77 12.71 8.27 -0.44
N VAL A 78 11.46 7.81 -0.39
CA VAL A 78 10.87 7.11 0.75
C VAL A 78 10.06 5.91 0.28
N ALA A 79 10.19 4.77 0.96
CA ALA A 79 9.30 3.64 0.84
C ALA A 79 8.43 3.56 2.11
N ALA A 80 7.14 3.84 1.97
CA ALA A 80 6.18 3.87 3.07
C ALA A 80 4.78 3.43 2.60
N THR A 81 3.84 3.22 3.52
CA THR A 81 2.48 2.79 3.16
C THR A 81 1.77 3.82 2.30
N ASP A 82 0.88 3.33 1.41
CA ASP A 82 -0.03 4.16 0.63
C ASP A 82 -0.83 5.17 1.47
N ILE A 83 -1.19 4.79 2.71
CA ILE A 83 -1.87 5.66 3.67
C ILE A 83 -1.01 6.90 3.99
N ARG A 84 0.29 6.75 4.27
CA ARG A 84 1.18 7.87 4.60
C ARG A 84 1.64 8.67 3.39
N ILE A 85 1.77 8.02 2.23
CA ILE A 85 2.27 8.69 1.02
C ILE A 85 1.18 9.34 0.18
N ARG A 86 -0.11 9.13 0.47
CA ARG A 86 -1.24 9.77 -0.22
C ARG A 86 -1.10 11.29 -0.44
N PRO A 87 -0.53 12.08 0.51
CA PRO A 87 -0.25 13.50 0.27
C PRO A 87 0.75 13.79 -0.85
N PHE A 88 1.63 12.85 -1.20
CA PHE A 88 2.60 12.99 -2.29
C PHE A 88 2.03 12.58 -3.64
N ASN A 89 1.10 11.62 -3.67
CA ASN A 89 0.38 11.24 -4.89
C ASN A 89 -1.00 10.68 -4.53
N ARG A 90 -2.04 11.49 -4.76
CA ARG A 90 -3.43 11.10 -4.42
C ARG A 90 -3.94 9.94 -5.26
N PHE A 91 -3.52 9.83 -6.53
CA PHE A 91 -3.97 8.76 -7.43
C PHE A 91 -3.56 7.39 -6.91
N THR A 92 -2.27 7.19 -6.68
CA THR A 92 -1.72 5.93 -6.16
C THR A 92 -2.01 5.73 -4.68
N GLY A 93 -2.09 6.79 -3.87
CA GLY A 93 -2.53 6.71 -2.47
C GLY A 93 -4.01 6.33 -2.30
N SER A 94 -4.79 6.27 -3.38
CA SER A 94 -6.18 5.81 -3.38
C SER A 94 -6.35 4.31 -3.69
N ILE A 95 -5.26 3.56 -3.92
CA ILE A 95 -5.31 2.12 -4.20
C ILE A 95 -5.97 1.36 -3.04
N SER A 96 -5.59 1.69 -1.80
CA SER A 96 -6.15 1.11 -0.58
C SER A 96 -7.50 1.67 -0.17
N ALA A 97 -8.27 2.26 -1.10
CA ALA A 97 -9.61 2.73 -0.80
C ALA A 97 -10.44 1.60 -0.19
N VAL A 98 -11.13 1.90 0.91
CA VAL A 98 -11.81 0.88 1.72
C VAL A 98 -12.86 0.14 0.88
N GLY A 99 -12.71 -1.19 0.82
CA GLY A 99 -13.54 -2.13 0.06
C GLY A 99 -13.40 -2.02 -1.47
N ALA A 100 -12.41 -1.29 -1.99
CA ALA A 100 -12.33 -0.99 -3.42
C ALA A 100 -11.66 -2.10 -4.26
N ILE A 101 -10.94 -3.03 -3.62
CA ILE A 101 -10.27 -4.16 -4.28
C ILE A 101 -10.60 -5.44 -3.50
N PRO A 102 -11.59 -6.23 -3.93
CA PRO A 102 -12.08 -7.38 -3.18
C PRO A 102 -11.18 -8.63 -3.31
N THR A 103 -10.36 -8.73 -4.36
CA THR A 103 -9.54 -9.92 -4.64
C THR A 103 -8.11 -9.53 -5.04
N TYR A 104 -7.17 -10.48 -4.92
CA TYR A 104 -5.81 -10.28 -5.42
C TYR A 104 -5.74 -10.24 -6.96
N ASP A 105 -6.65 -10.90 -7.67
CA ASP A 105 -6.75 -10.80 -9.14
C ASP A 105 -7.12 -9.38 -9.59
N ASP A 106 -8.01 -8.71 -8.85
CA ASP A 106 -8.37 -7.31 -9.09
C ASP A 106 -7.18 -6.38 -8.79
N LEU A 107 -6.39 -6.69 -7.75
CA LEU A 107 -5.16 -5.97 -7.42
C LEU A 107 -4.10 -6.14 -8.53
N GLU A 108 -3.89 -7.37 -8.99
CA GLU A 108 -2.97 -7.68 -10.09
C GLU A 108 -3.35 -6.90 -11.36
N THR A 109 -4.64 -6.94 -11.72
CA THR A 109 -5.19 -6.22 -12.87
C THR A 109 -4.94 -4.71 -12.76
N LEU A 110 -5.15 -4.13 -11.57
CA LEU A 110 -4.89 -2.72 -11.31
C LEU A 110 -3.41 -2.38 -11.49
N LEU A 111 -2.52 -3.10 -10.82
CA LEU A 111 -1.08 -2.83 -10.84
C LEU A 111 -0.50 -3.02 -12.24
N ALA A 112 -0.90 -4.08 -12.96
CA ALA A 112 -0.56 -4.32 -14.37
C ALA A 112 -1.04 -3.19 -15.30
N THR A 113 -2.14 -2.52 -14.95
CA THR A 113 -2.68 -1.41 -15.73
C THR A 113 -1.89 -0.14 -15.50
N ILE A 114 -1.60 0.21 -14.24
CA ILE A 114 -0.99 1.50 -13.89
C ILE A 114 0.54 1.50 -14.01
N VAL A 115 1.20 0.34 -14.14
CA VAL A 115 2.63 0.25 -14.45
C VAL A 115 2.94 0.69 -15.88
N GLN A 116 1.95 0.62 -16.80
CA GLN A 116 2.18 0.91 -18.21
C GLN A 116 2.65 2.36 -18.44
N PRO A 117 3.52 2.62 -19.43
CA PRO A 117 4.02 3.98 -19.71
C PRO A 117 2.93 5.03 -19.93
N LYS A 118 1.75 4.62 -20.40
CA LYS A 118 0.59 5.50 -20.59
C LYS A 118 0.07 6.10 -19.27
N ALA A 119 0.32 5.45 -18.14
CA ALA A 119 -0.06 5.91 -16.81
C ALA A 119 1.06 6.71 -16.11
N ALA A 120 2.23 6.89 -16.73
CA ALA A 120 3.38 7.56 -16.11
C ALA A 120 3.04 8.98 -15.59
N SER A 121 2.19 9.73 -16.31
CA SER A 121 1.76 11.06 -15.87
C SER A 121 0.90 11.04 -14.60
N LEU A 122 0.27 9.90 -14.25
CA LEU A 122 -0.50 9.72 -13.02
C LEU A 122 0.42 9.43 -11.82
N MET A 123 1.68 9.07 -12.07
CA MET A 123 2.69 8.80 -11.04
C MET A 123 3.33 10.08 -10.51
N ARG A 124 3.10 11.23 -11.17
CA ARG A 124 3.61 12.54 -10.76
C ARG A 124 2.53 13.40 -10.12
N SER A 125 2.86 14.03 -9.00
CA SER A 125 2.02 15.04 -8.35
C SER A 125 2.88 15.95 -7.50
N ASP A 126 2.66 17.27 -7.59
CA ASP A 126 3.19 18.28 -6.66
C ASP A 126 4.70 18.18 -6.36
N GLY A 127 5.52 17.87 -7.38
CA GLY A 127 6.98 17.74 -7.24
C GLY A 127 7.45 16.39 -6.71
N TYR A 128 6.60 15.37 -6.73
CA TYR A 128 6.89 13.99 -6.34
C TYR A 128 6.57 13.02 -7.48
N GLU A 129 7.30 11.92 -7.53
CA GLU A 129 7.09 10.82 -8.48
C GLU A 129 7.07 9.46 -7.78
N VAL A 130 6.06 8.65 -8.09
CA VAL A 130 5.96 7.25 -7.63
C VAL A 130 6.84 6.38 -8.52
N LEU A 131 7.83 5.75 -7.90
CA LEU A 131 8.83 4.89 -8.53
C LEU A 131 8.42 3.40 -8.51
N GLY A 132 7.48 3.01 -7.68
CA GLY A 132 7.03 1.64 -7.58
C GLY A 132 5.96 1.44 -6.52
N ILE A 133 5.16 0.39 -6.69
CA ILE A 133 4.04 0.04 -5.81
C ILE A 133 4.12 -1.45 -5.52
N VAL A 134 4.36 -1.80 -4.26
CA VAL A 134 4.52 -3.18 -3.78
C VAL A 134 3.29 -3.54 -2.94
N PRO A 135 2.55 -4.61 -3.26
CA PRO A 135 1.48 -5.08 -2.39
C PRO A 135 2.07 -5.62 -1.07
N VAL A 136 1.41 -5.33 0.05
CA VAL A 136 1.78 -5.86 1.38
C VAL A 136 0.64 -6.64 2.03
N GLY A 137 -0.38 -6.99 1.24
CA GLY A 137 -1.48 -7.87 1.60
C GLY A 137 -2.76 -7.15 1.99
N ALA A 138 -3.82 -7.94 2.15
CA ALA A 138 -5.12 -7.48 2.57
C ALA A 138 -5.10 -7.03 4.04
N GLY A 139 -5.69 -5.87 4.32
CA GLY A 139 -6.00 -5.45 5.67
C GLY A 139 -7.22 -6.22 6.20
N TYR A 140 -7.03 -7.04 7.22
CA TYR A 140 -8.10 -7.79 7.88
C TYR A 140 -8.50 -7.15 9.20
N LEU A 141 -9.74 -7.40 9.63
CA LEU A 141 -10.21 -6.98 10.95
C LEU A 141 -9.84 -8.03 12.02
N PHE A 142 -9.02 -7.63 12.98
CA PHE A 142 -8.71 -8.38 14.18
C PHE A 142 -9.71 -8.01 15.27
N VAL A 143 -10.36 -9.00 15.88
CA VAL A 143 -11.38 -8.80 16.91
C VAL A 143 -11.05 -9.60 18.16
N ASN A 144 -11.29 -9.03 19.33
CA ASN A 144 -11.13 -9.72 20.62
C ASN A 144 -12.32 -10.65 20.98
N ASP A 145 -13.39 -10.59 20.19
CA ASP A 145 -14.60 -11.40 20.34
C ASP A 145 -15.14 -11.79 18.96
N ARG A 146 -15.19 -13.09 18.67
CA ARG A 146 -15.73 -13.66 17.41
C ARG A 146 -17.18 -13.31 17.15
N SER A 147 -17.92 -12.87 18.17
CA SER A 147 -19.27 -12.38 17.96
C SER A 147 -19.30 -11.14 17.06
N ILE A 148 -18.19 -10.37 16.97
CA ILE A 148 -17.98 -9.23 16.08
C ILE A 148 -17.63 -9.73 14.67
N ASN A 149 -18.62 -10.27 13.97
CA ASN A 149 -18.44 -10.92 12.67
C ASN A 149 -19.25 -10.30 11.53
N THR A 150 -19.90 -9.16 11.77
CA THR A 150 -20.59 -8.37 10.74
C THR A 150 -20.42 -6.88 10.99
N ALA A 151 -20.59 -6.05 9.94
CA ALA A 151 -20.44 -4.60 10.05
C ALA A 151 -21.36 -4.00 11.12
N GLY A 152 -22.63 -4.45 11.18
CA GLY A 152 -23.58 -3.98 12.19
C GLY A 152 -23.19 -4.28 13.64
N LYS A 153 -22.30 -5.26 13.87
CA LYS A 153 -21.81 -5.60 15.21
C LYS A 153 -20.58 -4.79 15.65
N LEU A 154 -20.08 -3.92 14.78
CA LEU A 154 -19.06 -2.92 15.13
C LEU A 154 -19.64 -1.74 15.89
N ALA A 155 -20.95 -1.51 15.83
CA ALA A 155 -21.61 -0.42 16.53
C ALA A 155 -21.28 -0.44 18.04
N GLY A 156 -20.77 0.67 18.55
CA GLY A 156 -20.33 0.84 19.95
C GLY A 156 -19.01 0.16 20.31
N LYS A 157 -18.32 -0.53 19.38
CA LYS A 157 -16.99 -1.12 19.60
C LYS A 157 -15.90 -0.08 19.47
N ARG A 158 -14.86 -0.20 20.29
CA ARG A 158 -13.67 0.66 20.23
C ARG A 158 -12.72 0.10 19.18
N MET A 159 -12.41 0.88 18.16
CA MET A 159 -11.51 0.46 17.08
C MET A 159 -10.22 1.26 17.16
N ALA A 160 -9.07 0.57 17.17
CA ALA A 160 -7.81 1.26 16.94
C ALA A 160 -7.78 1.75 15.48
N THR A 161 -7.72 3.07 15.30
CA THR A 161 -7.74 3.70 13.98
C THR A 161 -6.58 4.67 13.89
N LEU A 162 -5.84 4.60 12.80
CA LEU A 162 -4.72 5.51 12.55
C LEU A 162 -5.24 6.94 12.48
N ASP A 163 -4.70 7.85 13.29
CA ASP A 163 -5.23 9.22 13.46
C ASP A 163 -5.11 10.07 12.18
N TYR A 164 -4.20 9.71 11.29
CA TYR A 164 -3.98 10.31 9.99
C TYR A 164 -4.81 9.65 8.86
N GLN A 165 -5.47 8.52 9.12
CA GLN A 165 -6.21 7.76 8.11
C GLN A 165 -7.67 8.21 8.05
N ARG A 166 -7.90 9.32 7.34
CA ARG A 166 -9.20 10.00 7.26
C ARG A 166 -10.34 9.12 6.72
N ASP A 167 -10.05 8.21 5.79
CA ASP A 167 -11.02 7.25 5.25
C ASP A 167 -11.43 6.17 6.25
N ALA A 168 -10.48 5.61 7.00
CA ALA A 168 -10.81 4.69 8.09
C ALA A 168 -11.60 5.41 9.20
N ILE A 169 -11.24 6.65 9.56
CA ILE A 169 -11.99 7.43 10.55
C ILE A 169 -13.44 7.62 10.11
N HIS A 170 -13.67 7.99 8.84
CA HIS A 170 -15.02 8.13 8.28
C HIS A 170 -15.79 6.81 8.35
N MET A 171 -15.18 5.70 7.91
CA MET A 171 -15.79 4.37 7.95
C MET A 171 -16.17 3.95 9.38
N VAL A 172 -15.29 4.14 10.36
CA VAL A 172 -15.54 3.78 11.77
C VAL A 172 -16.75 4.55 12.31
N ASN A 173 -16.86 5.84 11.98
CA ASN A 173 -18.03 6.65 12.33
C ASN A 173 -19.29 6.19 11.60
N HIS A 174 -19.19 5.87 10.30
CA HIS A 174 -20.29 5.37 9.48
C HIS A 174 -20.91 4.09 10.07
N VAL A 175 -20.08 3.16 10.55
CA VAL A 175 -20.55 1.93 11.24
C VAL A 175 -20.89 2.14 12.72
N LYS A 176 -20.89 3.39 13.20
CA LYS A 176 -21.22 3.78 14.59
C LYS A 176 -20.31 3.13 15.63
N ALA A 177 -19.09 2.81 15.25
CA ALA A 177 -18.04 2.39 16.16
C ALA A 177 -17.35 3.62 16.79
N THR A 178 -16.50 3.39 17.78
CA THR A 178 -15.74 4.45 18.46
C THR A 178 -14.30 4.45 17.97
N VAL A 179 -13.90 5.54 17.35
CA VAL A 179 -12.48 5.78 16.99
C VAL A 179 -11.65 5.88 18.26
N VAL A 180 -10.64 5.03 18.38
CA VAL A 180 -9.55 5.18 19.36
C VAL A 180 -8.30 5.57 18.58
N PRO A 181 -7.95 6.88 18.58
CA PRO A 181 -6.82 7.41 17.81
C PRO A 181 -5.55 6.64 18.13
N SER A 182 -4.86 6.17 17.09
CA SER A 182 -3.70 5.31 17.18
C SER A 182 -2.67 5.65 16.10
N ASP A 183 -1.48 5.10 16.25
CA ASP A 183 -0.40 5.19 15.27
C ASP A 183 0.13 3.77 15.01
N ILE A 184 0.86 3.59 13.89
CA ILE A 184 1.46 2.32 13.50
C ILE A 184 2.36 1.73 14.61
N THR A 185 2.94 2.59 15.45
CA THR A 185 3.79 2.21 16.58
C THR A 185 3.03 1.71 17.82
N ASN A 186 1.72 1.99 17.95
CA ASN A 186 0.99 1.75 19.21
C ASN A 186 -0.35 1.01 19.08
N PHE A 187 -0.91 0.88 17.89
CA PHE A 187 -2.22 0.26 17.69
C PHE A 187 -2.25 -1.20 18.20
N ALA A 188 -1.20 -1.97 17.92
CA ALA A 188 -1.07 -3.36 18.35
C ALA A 188 -1.04 -3.49 19.87
N GLY A 189 -0.31 -2.60 20.56
CA GLY A 189 -0.27 -2.56 22.02
C GLY A 189 -1.65 -2.30 22.63
N LYS A 190 -2.42 -1.36 22.06
CA LYS A 190 -3.81 -1.08 22.50
C LYS A 190 -4.75 -2.26 22.28
N PHE A 191 -4.57 -3.02 21.20
CA PHE A 191 -5.37 -4.21 20.95
C PHE A 191 -4.99 -5.34 21.91
N ASN A 192 -3.69 -5.62 22.01
CA ASN A 192 -3.15 -6.70 22.84
C ASN A 192 -3.45 -6.53 24.34
N ASN A 193 -3.61 -5.30 24.82
CA ASN A 193 -3.97 -5.03 26.22
C ASN A 193 -5.48 -4.80 26.46
N GLY A 194 -6.33 -4.92 25.42
CA GLY A 194 -7.78 -4.76 25.53
C GLY A 194 -8.29 -3.31 25.64
N SER A 195 -7.43 -2.32 25.40
CA SER A 195 -7.83 -0.90 25.32
C SER A 195 -8.77 -0.62 24.15
N VAL A 196 -8.73 -1.47 23.12
CA VAL A 196 -9.68 -1.49 22.00
C VAL A 196 -10.26 -2.89 21.83
N ASP A 197 -11.40 -2.96 21.16
CA ASP A 197 -12.08 -4.21 20.84
C ASP A 197 -11.64 -4.78 19.49
N THR A 198 -11.21 -3.91 18.58
CA THR A 198 -10.75 -4.29 17.24
C THR A 198 -9.54 -3.50 16.80
N ALA A 199 -8.76 -4.10 15.90
CA ALA A 199 -7.69 -3.46 15.12
C ALA A 199 -7.78 -3.96 13.67
N TYR A 200 -7.10 -3.31 12.74
CA TYR A 200 -6.96 -3.80 11.37
C TYR A 200 -5.50 -3.79 10.95
N ALA A 201 -5.07 -4.85 10.27
CA ALA A 201 -3.69 -5.01 9.80
C ALA A 201 -3.60 -6.11 8.73
N PRO A 202 -2.52 -6.16 7.94
CA PRO A 202 -2.18 -7.33 7.15
C PRO A 202 -1.90 -8.57 7.99
N ALA A 203 -1.93 -9.73 7.34
CA ALA A 203 -1.68 -11.03 7.97
C ALA A 203 -0.34 -11.12 8.70
N PHE A 204 0.74 -10.49 8.18
CA PHE A 204 2.06 -10.50 8.83
C PHE A 204 2.02 -9.99 10.28
N ALA A 205 1.11 -9.06 10.58
CA ALA A 205 1.01 -8.43 11.90
C ALA A 205 0.55 -9.43 12.97
N TYR A 206 -0.10 -10.54 12.59
CA TYR A 206 -0.55 -11.57 13.53
C TYR A 206 0.60 -12.07 14.41
N GLU A 207 1.72 -12.46 13.78
CA GLU A 207 2.93 -12.88 14.51
C GLU A 207 3.81 -11.68 14.85
N ALA A 208 4.11 -10.82 13.88
CA ALA A 208 5.12 -9.75 14.03
C ALA A 208 4.79 -8.75 15.13
N LEU A 209 3.50 -8.45 15.32
CA LEU A 209 3.00 -7.53 16.34
C LEU A 209 2.23 -8.26 17.46
N GLU A 210 2.34 -9.59 17.48
CA GLU A 210 1.74 -10.47 18.46
C GLU A 210 0.22 -10.25 18.65
N LEU A 211 -0.50 -9.91 17.57
CA LEU A 211 -1.94 -9.62 17.63
C LEU A 211 -2.76 -10.83 18.12
N TYR A 212 -2.20 -12.03 18.07
CA TYR A 212 -2.77 -13.21 18.71
C TYR A 212 -3.01 -13.03 20.22
N LYS A 213 -2.27 -12.15 20.91
CA LYS A 213 -2.49 -11.82 22.33
C LYS A 213 -3.80 -11.08 22.55
N GLY A 214 -4.13 -10.11 21.69
CA GLY A 214 -5.40 -9.37 21.75
C GLY A 214 -6.59 -10.20 21.28
N ILE A 215 -6.38 -11.14 20.34
CA ILE A 215 -7.37 -12.15 19.94
C ILE A 215 -7.72 -13.06 21.12
N GLY A 216 -6.70 -13.57 21.83
CA GLY A 216 -6.89 -14.52 22.92
C GLY A 216 -7.68 -15.78 22.52
N ASP A 217 -8.48 -16.30 23.45
CA ASP A 217 -9.28 -17.52 23.19
C ASP A 217 -10.67 -17.24 22.59
N LYS A 218 -11.09 -15.97 22.58
CA LYS A 218 -12.45 -15.55 22.23
C LYS A 218 -12.56 -14.80 20.92
N GLY A 219 -11.45 -14.28 20.41
CA GLY A 219 -11.39 -13.47 19.22
C GLY A 219 -11.12 -14.25 17.95
N GLY A 220 -10.76 -13.50 16.92
CA GLY A 220 -10.29 -14.04 15.65
C GLY A 220 -10.00 -12.94 14.65
N ILE A 221 -9.87 -13.34 13.40
CA ILE A 221 -9.63 -12.48 12.25
C ILE A 221 -10.79 -12.66 11.30
N VAL A 222 -11.48 -11.57 10.97
CA VAL A 222 -12.57 -11.62 10.00
C VAL A 222 -11.99 -11.86 8.62
N ASP A 223 -12.42 -12.95 7.99
CA ASP A 223 -11.97 -13.38 6.66
C ASP A 223 -12.70 -12.56 5.59
N TYR A 224 -12.36 -11.28 5.54
CA TYR A 224 -12.85 -10.33 4.56
C TYR A 224 -11.84 -9.17 4.40
N PRO A 225 -11.32 -8.93 3.19
CA PRO A 225 -10.36 -7.85 2.96
C PRO A 225 -11.06 -6.49 3.07
N LEU A 226 -10.62 -5.66 4.02
CA LEU A 226 -11.12 -4.29 4.17
C LEU A 226 -10.49 -3.35 3.14
N ALA A 227 -9.25 -3.60 2.76
CA ALA A 227 -8.50 -2.87 1.75
C ALA A 227 -7.30 -3.72 1.33
N GLN A 228 -6.77 -3.48 0.12
CA GLN A 228 -5.46 -3.99 -0.27
C GLN A 228 -4.41 -2.93 0.04
N LEU A 229 -3.49 -3.25 0.94
CA LEU A 229 -2.48 -2.31 1.39
C LEU A 229 -1.24 -2.43 0.51
N THR A 230 -0.62 -1.29 0.23
CA THR A 230 0.61 -1.20 -0.54
C THR A 230 1.68 -0.40 0.19
N VAL A 231 2.93 -0.75 -0.05
CA VAL A 231 4.08 0.13 0.19
C VAL A 231 4.48 0.73 -1.14
N GLN A 232 4.67 2.05 -1.15
CA GLN A 232 5.00 2.79 -2.36
C GLN A 232 6.33 3.49 -2.19
N ILE A 233 7.12 3.44 -3.25
CA ILE A 233 8.39 4.13 -3.35
C ILE A 233 8.12 5.48 -4.00
N VAL A 234 8.30 6.56 -3.25
CA VAL A 234 8.10 7.94 -3.70
C VAL A 234 9.42 8.67 -3.67
N ALA A 235 9.76 9.33 -4.76
CA ALA A 235 10.91 10.20 -4.86
C ALA A 235 10.48 11.64 -5.11
N ARG A 236 11.40 12.58 -4.86
CA ARG A 236 11.25 13.93 -5.41
C ARG A 236 11.35 13.87 -6.93
N GLU A 237 10.54 14.66 -7.62
CA GLU A 237 10.60 14.75 -9.08
C GLU A 237 12.00 15.18 -9.53
N GLY A 238 12.53 14.51 -10.56
CA GLY A 238 13.90 14.70 -11.03
C GLY A 238 14.98 13.95 -10.24
N ALA A 239 14.62 13.22 -9.18
CA ALA A 239 15.56 12.30 -8.52
C ALA A 239 15.90 11.08 -9.39
N LEU A 240 15.12 10.78 -10.42
CA LEU A 240 15.44 9.88 -11.53
C LEU A 240 14.97 10.55 -12.83
N ASP A 241 15.60 10.24 -13.96
CA ASP A 241 15.06 10.63 -15.26
C ASP A 241 13.80 9.81 -15.62
N ASP A 242 13.04 10.28 -16.61
CA ASP A 242 11.77 9.68 -17.01
C ASP A 242 11.89 8.19 -17.37
N GLU A 243 13.00 7.80 -18.02
CA GLU A 243 13.26 6.42 -18.41
C GLU A 243 13.55 5.55 -17.19
N SER A 244 14.41 6.00 -16.28
CA SER A 244 14.79 5.30 -15.06
C SER A 244 13.61 5.18 -14.09
N ALA A 245 12.77 6.22 -13.99
CA ALA A 245 11.57 6.18 -13.16
C ALA A 245 10.52 5.21 -13.71
N GLN A 246 10.34 5.17 -15.04
CA GLN A 246 9.48 4.17 -15.68
C GLN A 246 10.04 2.75 -15.52
N LYS A 247 11.35 2.57 -15.72
CA LYS A 247 12.03 1.29 -15.50
C LYS A 247 11.89 0.82 -14.05
N SER A 248 11.99 1.72 -13.09
CA SER A 248 11.77 1.41 -11.68
C SER A 248 10.38 0.80 -11.42
N ARG A 249 9.33 1.37 -12.02
CA ARG A 249 7.96 0.83 -11.87
C ARG A 249 7.84 -0.57 -12.48
N GLU A 250 8.48 -0.79 -13.63
CA GLU A 250 8.53 -2.10 -14.29
C GLU A 250 9.28 -3.13 -13.45
N VAL A 251 10.43 -2.78 -12.86
CA VAL A 251 11.18 -3.67 -11.96
C VAL A 251 10.34 -4.07 -10.75
N VAL A 252 9.66 -3.11 -10.12
CA VAL A 252 8.77 -3.43 -8.99
C VAL A 252 7.61 -4.33 -9.42
N TRP A 253 7.06 -4.12 -10.62
CA TRP A 253 6.02 -4.99 -11.16
C TRP A 253 6.51 -6.41 -11.42
N ASP A 254 7.73 -6.59 -11.93
CA ASP A 254 8.33 -7.91 -12.15
C ASP A 254 8.53 -8.68 -10.81
N MET A 255 8.56 -7.97 -9.68
CA MET A 255 8.60 -8.54 -8.33
C MET A 255 7.22 -8.86 -7.74
N PHE A 256 6.12 -8.63 -8.46
CA PHE A 256 4.76 -8.85 -7.96
C PHE A 256 4.55 -10.28 -7.44
N SER A 257 5.01 -11.29 -8.19
CA SER A 257 4.90 -12.69 -7.76
C SER A 257 5.70 -12.99 -6.48
N GLN A 258 6.84 -12.35 -6.27
CA GLN A 258 7.62 -12.49 -5.04
C GLN A 258 6.83 -11.92 -3.85
N ALA A 259 6.26 -10.73 -4.01
CA ALA A 259 5.42 -10.10 -2.98
C ALA A 259 4.17 -10.93 -2.67
N MET A 260 3.49 -11.46 -3.69
CA MET A 260 2.30 -12.30 -3.50
C MET A 260 2.62 -13.63 -2.79
N ASN A 261 3.71 -14.30 -3.15
CA ASN A 261 4.14 -15.52 -2.44
C ASN A 261 4.39 -15.28 -0.95
N MET A 262 4.97 -14.13 -0.61
CA MET A 262 5.18 -13.72 0.77
C MET A 262 3.85 -13.49 1.49
N ILE A 263 2.94 -12.70 0.89
CA ILE A 263 1.61 -12.40 1.45
C ILE A 263 0.83 -13.70 1.72
N GLU A 264 0.72 -14.58 0.72
CA GLU A 264 0.02 -15.84 0.86
C GLU A 264 0.64 -16.74 1.93
N SER A 265 1.97 -16.74 2.06
CA SER A 265 2.65 -17.51 3.09
C SER A 265 2.32 -16.98 4.49
N GLN A 266 2.23 -15.67 4.66
CA GLN A 266 1.86 -15.03 5.92
C GLN A 266 0.40 -15.34 6.28
N GLU A 267 -0.52 -15.31 5.31
CA GLU A 267 -1.92 -15.70 5.52
C GLU A 267 -2.07 -17.18 5.88
N LYS A 268 -1.37 -18.07 5.17
CA LYS A 268 -1.38 -19.53 5.44
C LYS A 268 -0.76 -19.90 6.79
N ALA A 269 0.13 -19.06 7.33
CA ALA A 269 0.74 -19.27 8.64
C ALA A 269 -0.25 -19.03 9.80
N ILE A 270 -1.33 -18.27 9.57
CA ILE A 270 -2.36 -18.03 10.58
C ILE A 270 -3.16 -19.33 10.78
N PRO A 271 -3.31 -19.83 12.04
CA PRO A 271 -4.06 -21.06 12.29
C PRO A 271 -5.52 -20.93 11.83
N GLU A 272 -6.03 -21.92 11.11
CA GLU A 272 -7.39 -21.91 10.53
C GLU A 272 -8.48 -21.53 11.54
N LYS A 273 -8.34 -21.99 12.79
CA LYS A 273 -9.28 -21.67 13.87
C LYS A 273 -9.40 -20.17 14.15
N GLN A 274 -8.42 -19.35 13.79
CA GLN A 274 -8.46 -17.90 14.02
C GLN A 274 -9.34 -17.18 13.01
N TRP A 275 -9.52 -17.72 11.81
CA TRP A 275 -10.37 -17.12 10.80
C TRP A 275 -11.85 -17.20 11.18
N ILE A 276 -12.55 -16.10 10.98
CA ILE A 276 -13.99 -15.94 11.16
C ILE A 276 -14.56 -15.72 9.76
N ARG A 277 -15.13 -16.77 9.18
CA ARG A 277 -15.78 -16.70 7.87
C ARG A 277 -17.13 -15.99 7.98
N ILE A 278 -17.34 -15.02 7.11
CA ILE A 278 -18.61 -14.29 7.01
C ILE A 278 -19.58 -15.11 6.14
N PRO A 279 -20.85 -15.28 6.54
CA PRO A 279 -21.87 -15.87 5.67
C PRO A 279 -22.07 -15.06 4.38
N ASP A 280 -22.28 -15.72 3.24
CA ASP A 280 -22.44 -15.06 1.94
C ASP A 280 -23.53 -13.96 1.93
N GLN A 281 -24.63 -14.17 2.67
CA GLN A 281 -25.71 -13.18 2.80
C GLN A 281 -25.26 -11.87 3.45
N ASP A 282 -24.26 -11.92 4.33
CA ASP A 282 -23.74 -10.75 5.04
C ASP A 282 -22.66 -10.04 4.20
N ILE A 283 -22.01 -10.74 3.25
CA ILE A 283 -21.03 -10.17 2.31
C ILE A 283 -21.66 -9.06 1.46
N THR A 284 -22.89 -9.24 0.99
CA THR A 284 -23.61 -8.20 0.24
C THR A 284 -23.79 -6.92 1.07
N GLY A 285 -24.08 -7.07 2.36
CA GLY A 285 -24.19 -5.92 3.27
C GLY A 285 -22.87 -5.17 3.45
N TYR A 286 -21.76 -5.90 3.53
CA TYR A 286 -20.41 -5.29 3.55
C TYR A 286 -20.11 -4.54 2.26
N GLN A 287 -20.37 -5.16 1.11
CA GLN A 287 -20.13 -4.55 -0.20
C GLN A 287 -20.92 -3.25 -0.37
N GLU A 288 -22.19 -3.26 0.02
CA GLU A 288 -23.05 -2.08 -0.08
C GLU A 288 -22.59 -0.95 0.86
N MET A 289 -22.24 -1.28 2.10
CA MET A 289 -21.66 -0.32 3.05
C MET A 289 -20.37 0.31 2.52
N PHE A 290 -19.47 -0.51 1.94
CA PHE A 290 -18.24 0.02 1.36
C PHE A 290 -18.51 0.91 0.14
N ARG A 291 -19.48 0.53 -0.71
CA ARG A 291 -19.90 1.33 -1.86
C ARG A 291 -20.43 2.70 -1.42
N GLU A 292 -21.35 2.73 -0.46
CA GLU A 292 -21.90 3.98 0.09
C GLU A 292 -20.79 4.87 0.65
N ASN A 293 -19.88 4.31 1.46
CA ASN A 293 -18.74 5.05 1.99
C ASN A 293 -17.84 5.61 0.89
N ARG A 294 -17.55 4.85 -0.18
CA ARG A 294 -16.72 5.32 -1.29
C ARG A 294 -17.39 6.45 -2.08
N LEU A 295 -18.71 6.38 -2.29
CA LEU A 295 -19.46 7.45 -2.93
C LEU A 295 -19.41 8.74 -2.10
N GLU A 296 -19.68 8.63 -0.79
CA GLU A 296 -19.60 9.79 0.12
C GLU A 296 -18.21 10.44 0.07
N MET A 297 -17.17 9.62 0.16
CA MET A 297 -15.78 10.07 0.18
C MET A 297 -15.26 10.57 -1.18
N SER A 298 -15.82 10.10 -2.29
CA SER A 298 -15.48 10.59 -3.63
C SER A 298 -16.12 11.95 -3.89
N ASP A 299 -17.40 12.09 -3.52
CA ASP A 299 -18.19 13.29 -3.76
C ASP A 299 -18.01 14.36 -2.68
N GLY A 300 -17.42 14.02 -1.53
CA GLY A 300 -17.24 14.92 -0.39
C GLY A 300 -18.57 15.34 0.25
N VAL A 301 -19.54 14.43 0.27
CA VAL A 301 -20.89 14.66 0.82
C VAL A 301 -21.00 14.05 2.23
N ASN A 302 -22.03 14.40 3.00
CA ASN A 302 -22.26 13.89 4.36
C ASN A 302 -21.05 14.06 5.31
N ASP A 303 -20.38 15.22 5.22
CA ASP A 303 -19.16 15.55 5.98
C ASP A 303 -17.96 14.62 5.70
N ALA A 304 -18.04 13.79 4.65
CA ALA A 304 -16.97 12.90 4.25
C ALA A 304 -15.80 13.68 3.63
N PRO A 305 -14.56 13.35 3.99
CA PRO A 305 -13.39 14.03 3.44
C PRO A 305 -13.12 13.56 2.00
N SER A 306 -12.96 14.49 1.06
CA SER A 306 -12.51 14.16 -0.31
C SER A 306 -11.03 13.78 -0.29
N VAL A 307 -10.75 12.50 -0.12
CA VAL A 307 -9.37 11.96 -0.05
C VAL A 307 -9.00 11.07 -1.22
N TYR A 308 -9.98 10.49 -1.93
CA TYR A 308 -9.71 9.59 -3.04
C TYR A 308 -9.62 10.35 -4.37
N ASP A 309 -8.71 9.94 -5.25
CA ASP A 309 -8.61 10.49 -6.62
C ASP A 309 -9.75 9.92 -7.49
N PRO A 310 -10.58 10.76 -8.14
CA PRO A 310 -11.72 10.29 -8.93
C PRO A 310 -11.29 9.42 -10.13
N ARG A 311 -10.07 9.61 -10.67
CA ARG A 311 -9.56 8.78 -11.77
C ARG A 311 -9.25 7.37 -11.26
N MET A 312 -8.68 7.26 -10.05
CA MET A 312 -8.43 5.96 -9.42
C MET A 312 -9.76 5.28 -9.08
N MET A 313 -10.72 5.99 -8.48
CA MET A 313 -12.03 5.43 -8.16
C MET A 313 -12.76 4.91 -9.39
N SER A 314 -12.73 5.66 -10.50
CA SER A 314 -13.30 5.21 -11.78
C SER A 314 -12.61 3.96 -12.33
N LEU A 315 -11.29 3.84 -12.17
CA LEU A 315 -10.55 2.65 -12.59
C LEU A 315 -10.92 1.43 -11.74
N LEU A 316 -10.97 1.61 -10.41
CA LEU A 316 -11.32 0.56 -9.46
C LEU A 316 -12.76 0.05 -9.67
N SER A 317 -13.73 0.96 -9.88
CA SER A 317 -15.12 0.58 -10.23
C SER A 317 -15.15 -0.28 -11.50
N LYS A 318 -14.43 0.11 -12.56
CA LYS A 318 -14.37 -0.68 -13.81
C LYS A 318 -13.78 -2.07 -13.59
N ILE A 319 -12.74 -2.20 -12.77
CA ILE A 319 -12.13 -3.50 -12.46
C ILE A 319 -13.14 -4.38 -11.71
N ARG A 320 -13.77 -3.88 -10.64
CA ARG A 320 -14.80 -4.62 -9.90
C ARG A 320 -15.99 -5.01 -10.76
N CYS A 321 -16.43 -4.14 -11.69
CA CYS A 321 -17.51 -4.46 -12.60
C CYS A 321 -17.12 -5.43 -13.72
N ALA A 322 -15.83 -5.56 -14.03
CA ALA A 322 -15.35 -6.60 -14.93
C ALA A 322 -15.30 -7.96 -14.21
N SER A 323 -14.88 -8.00 -12.94
CA SER A 323 -14.80 -9.25 -12.15
C SER A 323 -16.16 -9.71 -11.60
N ASN A 324 -17.07 -8.77 -11.27
CA ASN A 324 -18.41 -9.04 -10.78
C ASN A 324 -19.48 -8.12 -11.41
N PRO A 325 -19.86 -8.35 -12.68
CA PRO A 325 -20.80 -7.49 -13.41
C PRO A 325 -22.22 -7.47 -12.81
N GLY A 326 -22.57 -8.43 -11.95
CA GLY A 326 -23.87 -8.52 -11.29
C GLY A 326 -23.99 -7.72 -10.00
N ALA A 327 -22.91 -7.09 -9.52
CA ALA A 327 -22.93 -6.30 -8.28
C ALA A 327 -23.86 -5.09 -8.37
N SER A 328 -24.41 -4.66 -7.22
CA SER A 328 -25.25 -3.46 -7.11
C SER A 328 -24.51 -2.22 -7.65
N GLU A 329 -23.22 -2.11 -7.35
CA GLU A 329 -22.37 -1.00 -7.80
C GLU A 329 -22.24 -0.88 -9.33
N CYS A 330 -22.52 -1.95 -10.07
CA CYS A 330 -22.41 -1.99 -11.53
C CYS A 330 -23.76 -1.86 -12.25
N THR A 331 -24.85 -2.14 -11.55
CA THR A 331 -26.19 -2.32 -12.13
C THR A 331 -27.22 -1.29 -11.63
N ALA A 332 -27.00 -0.66 -10.48
CA ALA A 332 -27.89 0.36 -9.94
C ALA A 332 -27.85 1.67 -10.75
N ASP A 333 -28.95 2.44 -10.68
CA ASP A 333 -29.06 3.74 -11.36
C ASP A 333 -28.00 4.76 -10.88
N ASN A 334 -27.56 4.62 -9.62
CA ASN A 334 -26.50 5.41 -8.98
C ASN A 334 -25.18 4.62 -8.86
N ARG A 335 -24.84 3.85 -9.90
CA ARG A 335 -23.54 3.15 -10.00
C ARG A 335 -22.35 4.09 -9.77
N GLU A 336 -21.30 3.52 -9.19
CA GLU A 336 -19.98 4.16 -8.97
C GLU A 336 -19.23 4.32 -10.30
#